data_AF-A0A409XHW7-F1
#
_entry.id   AF-A0A409XHW7-F1
#
_cell.length_a   1.000
_cell.length_b   1.000
_cell.length_c   1.000
_cell.angle_alpha   90.00
_cell.angle_beta   90.00
_cell.angle_gamma   90.00
#
_symmetry.space_group_name_H-M   'P 1'
#
loop_
_entity.id
_entity.type
_entity.pdbx_description
1 polymer ?
#
loop_
_entity_poly.entity_id
_entity_poly.type
_entity_poly.pdbx_seq_one_letter_code
_entity_poly.pdbx_strand_id
1 'polypeptide(L)'
;MKHRLVDGIVASAREIPGKIKIAWISGHTDVKGNEKADEEAKKAASGSSSCRSDLPTTLRGKLPISASAERQAYHEELMLLWKNRWDSSPRAARFKHIDPDFACTKFRKISFCLNRAQSSLLVQDTQINDGQMPKLP
;
A
#
# COMPACT_ATOMS: atom_id res chain seq x y z
N MET A 1 13.28 -4.21 -19.22
CA MET A 1 12.99 -3.03 -18.37
C MET A 1 14.21 -2.48 -17.62
N LYS A 2 15.10 -3.33 -17.07
CA LYS A 2 16.32 -2.87 -16.34
C LYS A 2 17.34 -2.07 -17.17
N HIS A 3 17.47 -2.35 -18.47
CA HIS A 3 18.47 -1.69 -19.33
C HIS A 3 18.24 -0.17 -19.48
N ARG A 4 16.98 0.23 -19.71
CA ARG A 4 16.60 1.64 -19.97
C ARG A 4 16.97 2.61 -18.85
N LEU A 5 16.89 2.18 -17.59
CA LEU A 5 17.18 3.04 -16.45
C LEU A 5 18.68 3.29 -16.33
N VAL A 6 19.50 2.24 -16.50
CA VAL A 6 20.96 2.34 -16.50
C VAL A 6 21.42 3.20 -17.66
N ASP A 7 20.86 2.99 -18.85
CA ASP A 7 21.18 3.78 -20.05
C ASP A 7 20.84 5.27 -19.86
N GLY A 8 19.71 5.58 -19.21
CA GLY A 8 19.30 6.95 -18.90
C GLY A 8 20.20 7.64 -17.86
N ILE A 9 20.62 6.91 -16.82
CA ILE A 9 21.58 7.43 -15.83
C ILE A 9 22.94 7.68 -16.49
N VAL A 10 23.43 6.75 -17.32
CA VAL A 10 24.69 6.90 -18.05
C VAL A 10 24.63 8.07 -19.03
N ALA A 11 23.52 8.25 -19.75
CA ALA A 11 23.33 9.39 -20.65
C ALA A 11 23.40 10.73 -19.91
N SER A 12 22.70 10.84 -18.78
CA SER A 12 22.69 12.07 -17.97
C SER A 12 24.04 12.34 -17.28
N ALA A 13 24.75 11.26 -16.92
CA ALA A 13 26.08 11.31 -16.31
C ALA A 13 27.17 11.81 -17.26
N ARG A 14 27.01 11.63 -18.58
CA ARG A 14 28.01 12.05 -19.59
C ARG A 14 28.18 13.56 -19.70
N GLU A 15 27.16 14.32 -19.34
CA GLU A 15 27.19 15.79 -19.40
C GLU A 15 27.80 16.41 -18.13
N ILE A 16 28.08 15.61 -17.10
CA ILE A 16 28.62 16.08 -15.82
C ILE A 16 30.14 15.86 -15.84
N PRO A 17 30.97 16.93 -15.86
CA PRO A 17 32.41 16.76 -15.79
C PRO A 17 32.80 16.23 -14.40
N GLY A 18 33.33 15.01 -14.33
CA GLY A 18 33.86 14.41 -13.11
C GLY A 18 33.62 12.91 -12.97
N LYS A 19 34.07 12.35 -11.84
CA LYS A 19 33.88 10.93 -11.52
C LYS A 19 32.60 10.74 -10.71
N ILE A 20 31.59 10.12 -11.32
CA ILE A 20 30.32 9.78 -10.64
C ILE A 20 30.47 8.45 -9.91
N LYS A 21 30.03 8.41 -8.65
CA LYS A 21 29.87 7.17 -7.87
C LYS A 21 28.39 6.93 -7.63
N ILE A 22 27.93 5.72 -7.94
CA ILE A 22 26.56 5.28 -7.69
C ILE A 22 26.62 4.28 -6.54
N ALA A 23 25.76 4.46 -5.53
CA ALA A 23 25.64 3.57 -4.40
C ALA A 23 24.17 3.19 -4.19
N TRP A 24 23.92 1.93 -3.84
CA TRP A 24 22.61 1.49 -3.38
C TRP A 24 22.49 1.77 -1.89
N ILE A 25 21.40 2.43 -1.52
CA ILE A 25 21.10 2.78 -0.14
C ILE A 25 19.84 2.02 0.26
N SER A 26 19.80 1.50 1.48
CA SER A 26 18.60 0.90 2.04
C SER A 26 17.52 1.96 2.25
N GLY A 27 16.30 1.70 1.76
CA GLY A 27 15.20 2.66 1.79
C GLY A 27 14.62 2.97 3.18
N HIS A 28 14.96 2.17 4.20
CA HIS A 28 14.49 2.33 5.58
C HIS A 28 15.61 2.70 6.56
N THR A 29 16.66 3.30 6.04
CA THR A 29 17.74 3.84 6.87
C THR A 29 17.61 5.33 6.71
N ASP A 30 17.46 6.05 7.82
CA ASP A 30 17.11 7.47 7.91
C ASP A 30 18.22 8.39 7.33
N VAL A 31 18.54 8.17 6.06
CA VAL A 31 19.51 8.90 5.29
C VAL A 31 18.77 10.13 4.80
N LYS A 32 18.99 11.24 5.51
CA LYS A 32 18.39 12.56 5.26
C LYS A 32 18.27 12.96 3.78
N GLY A 33 19.24 12.61 2.95
CA GLY A 33 19.20 12.88 1.50
C GLY A 33 18.17 12.04 0.74
N ASN A 34 18.06 10.75 1.08
CA ASN A 34 17.08 9.84 0.50
C ASN A 34 15.65 10.21 0.94
N GLU A 35 15.47 10.56 2.21
CA GLU A 35 14.17 10.99 2.75
C GLU A 35 13.65 12.24 2.05
N LYS A 36 14.49 13.28 1.89
CA LYS A 36 14.11 14.49 1.16
C LYS A 36 13.74 14.21 -0.29
N ALA A 37 14.49 13.33 -0.95
CA ALA A 37 14.17 12.93 -2.32
C ALA A 37 12.82 12.19 -2.40
N ASP A 38 12.54 11.31 -1.44
CA ASP A 38 11.27 10.59 -1.33
C ASP A 38 10.09 11.52 -1.01
N GLU A 39 10.29 12.50 -0.12
CA GLU A 39 9.29 13.54 0.17
C GLU A 39 8.93 14.36 -1.08
N GLU A 40 9.91 14.83 -1.85
CA GLU A 40 9.67 15.56 -3.10
C GLU A 40 9.03 14.67 -4.16
N ALA A 41 9.41 13.39 -4.24
CA ALA A 41 8.77 12.43 -5.14
C ALA A 41 7.30 12.21 -4.76
N LYS A 42 6.97 12.14 -3.46
CA LYS A 42 5.59 12.05 -2.96
C LYS A 42 4.78 13.31 -3.28
N LYS A 43 5.35 14.51 -3.12
CA LYS A 43 4.71 15.78 -3.52
C LYS A 43 4.43 15.83 -5.02
N ALA A 44 5.41 15.40 -5.83
CA ALA A 44 5.23 15.28 -7.28
C ALA A 44 4.11 14.30 -7.65
N ALA A 45 4.06 13.14 -6.98
CA ALA A 45 3.01 12.16 -7.18
C ALA A 45 1.61 12.65 -6.75
N SER A 46 1.52 13.55 -5.76
CA SER A 46 0.26 14.18 -5.36
C SER A 46 -0.16 15.35 -6.27
N GLY A 47 0.60 15.64 -7.32
CA GLY A 47 0.30 16.67 -8.31
C GLY A 47 0.97 18.03 -8.04
N SER A 48 1.75 18.16 -6.97
CA SER A 48 2.55 19.35 -6.69
C SER A 48 3.87 19.28 -7.45
N SER A 49 4.10 20.16 -8.41
CA SER A 49 5.32 20.17 -9.21
C SER A 49 6.02 21.52 -9.14
N SER A 50 7.34 21.54 -9.30
CA SER A 50 8.10 22.77 -9.46
C SER A 50 7.80 23.43 -10.82
N CYS A 51 8.29 24.67 -10.98
CA CYS A 51 8.20 25.37 -12.25
C CYS A 51 8.83 24.55 -13.38
N ARG A 52 8.19 24.56 -14.56
CA ARG A 52 8.60 23.77 -15.72
C ARG A 52 10.04 24.08 -16.19
N SER A 53 10.52 25.30 -15.93
CA SER A 53 11.90 25.75 -16.17
C SER A 53 12.93 24.99 -15.33
N ASP A 54 12.56 24.65 -14.11
CA ASP A 54 13.44 24.08 -13.09
C ASP A 54 13.49 22.55 -13.20
N LEU A 55 12.57 21.98 -13.98
CA LEU A 55 12.51 20.55 -14.27
C LEU A 55 13.42 20.18 -15.45
N PRO A 56 14.16 19.05 -15.34
CA PRO A 56 14.78 18.40 -16.48
C PRO A 56 13.76 18.12 -17.58
N THR A 57 14.17 18.21 -18.84
CA THR A 57 13.27 18.05 -20.00
C THR A 57 12.45 16.76 -19.95
N THR A 58 13.02 15.68 -19.40
CA THR A 58 12.36 14.38 -19.21
C THR A 58 11.21 14.40 -18.20
N LEU A 59 11.19 15.34 -17.26
CA LEU A 59 10.19 15.47 -16.19
C LEU A 59 9.17 16.58 -16.45
N ARG A 60 9.26 17.29 -17.58
CA ARG A 60 8.30 18.33 -17.97
C ARG A 60 6.97 17.76 -18.50
N GLY A 61 6.91 16.46 -18.79
CA GLY A 61 5.70 15.78 -19.25
C GLY A 61 4.76 15.42 -18.10
N LYS A 62 3.54 14.97 -18.42
CA LYS A 62 2.69 14.32 -17.41
C LYS A 62 3.36 13.01 -16.99
N LEU A 63 3.49 12.81 -15.68
CA LEU A 63 3.97 11.55 -15.14
C LEU A 63 2.95 10.45 -15.44
N PRO A 64 3.40 9.24 -15.81
CA PRO A 64 2.49 8.11 -16.00
C PRO A 64 1.86 7.72 -14.66
N ILE A 65 0.62 7.23 -14.72
CA ILE A 65 -0.03 6.61 -13.57
C ILE A 65 0.78 5.37 -13.19
N SER A 66 1.15 5.26 -11.91
CA SER A 66 1.89 4.10 -11.43
C SER A 66 0.96 2.89 -11.36
N ALA A 67 1.49 1.70 -11.70
CA ALA A 67 0.73 0.46 -11.59
C ALA A 67 0.26 0.18 -10.15
N SER A 68 0.97 0.70 -9.14
CA SER A 68 0.55 0.61 -7.74
C SER A 68 -0.64 1.52 -7.44
N ALA A 69 -0.66 2.75 -7.95
CA ALA A 69 -1.80 3.65 -7.79
C ALA A 69 -3.07 3.05 -8.40
N GLU A 70 -2.97 2.49 -9.60
CA GLU A 70 -4.10 1.85 -10.27
C GLU A 70 -4.63 0.64 -9.49
N ARG A 71 -3.72 -0.21 -8.99
CA ARG A 71 -4.10 -1.35 -8.14
C ARG A 71 -4.79 -0.91 -6.85
N GLN A 72 -4.33 0.19 -6.27
CA GLN A 72 -4.90 0.73 -5.03
C GLN A 72 -6.31 1.25 -5.28
N ALA A 73 -6.52 2.03 -6.35
CA ALA A 73 -7.84 2.51 -6.74
C ALA A 73 -8.83 1.35 -7.00
N TYR A 74 -8.40 0.36 -7.79
CA TYR A 74 -9.22 -0.83 -8.04
C TYR A 74 -9.52 -1.62 -6.76
N HIS A 75 -8.56 -1.73 -5.84
CA HIS A 75 -8.76 -2.40 -4.57
C HIS A 75 -9.77 -1.66 -3.68
N GLU A 76 -9.75 -0.33 -3.68
CA GLU A 76 -10.73 0.50 -2.95
C GLU A 76 -12.15 0.31 -3.49
N GLU A 77 -12.32 0.33 -4.81
CA GLU A 77 -13.59 0.00 -5.46
C GLU A 77 -14.08 -1.40 -5.08
N LEU A 78 -13.18 -2.39 -5.12
CA LEU A 78 -13.52 -3.76 -4.77
C LEU A 78 -13.96 -3.89 -3.31
N MET A 79 -13.32 -3.17 -2.39
CA MET A 79 -13.69 -3.16 -0.98
C MET A 79 -15.06 -2.51 -0.74
N LEU A 80 -15.39 -1.45 -1.48
CA LEU A 80 -16.71 -0.83 -1.42
C LEU A 80 -17.80 -1.81 -1.90
N LEU A 81 -17.58 -2.48 -3.04
CA LEU A 81 -18.49 -3.50 -3.55
C LEU A 81 -18.67 -4.66 -2.57
N TRP A 82 -17.57 -5.11 -1.95
CA TRP A 82 -17.60 -6.15 -0.94
C TRP A 82 -18.41 -5.75 0.29
N LYS A 83 -18.22 -4.53 0.78
CA LYS A 83 -18.98 -3.97 1.92
C LYS A 83 -20.47 -3.92 1.60
N ASN A 84 -20.84 -3.35 0.46
CA ASN A 84 -22.25 -3.30 0.04
C ASN A 84 -22.88 -4.69 -0.07
N ARG A 85 -22.15 -5.65 -0.65
CA ARG A 85 -22.61 -7.05 -0.76
C ARG A 85 -22.75 -7.70 0.61
N TRP A 86 -21.81 -7.48 1.52
CA TRP A 86 -21.88 -7.98 2.89
C TRP A 86 -23.10 -7.42 3.60
N ASP A 87 -23.26 -6.10 3.63
CA ASP A 87 -24.35 -5.40 4.33
C ASP A 87 -25.73 -5.82 3.80
N SER A 88 -25.86 -6.09 2.49
CA SER A 88 -27.09 -6.60 1.89
C SER A 88 -27.39 -8.08 2.19
N SER A 89 -26.44 -8.82 2.75
CA SER A 89 -26.59 -10.26 2.95
C SER A 89 -27.38 -10.59 4.23
N PRO A 90 -28.24 -11.63 4.22
CA PRO A 90 -28.89 -12.11 5.44
C PRO A 90 -27.90 -12.52 6.53
N ARG A 91 -26.67 -12.86 6.14
CA ARG A 91 -25.61 -13.24 7.08
C ARG A 91 -25.13 -12.03 7.87
N ALA A 92 -24.96 -10.86 7.25
CA ALA A 92 -24.56 -9.65 7.96
C ALA A 92 -25.60 -9.24 9.01
N ALA A 93 -26.91 -9.34 8.71
CA ALA A 93 -27.96 -9.06 9.69
C ALA A 93 -27.86 -9.96 10.95
N ARG A 94 -27.56 -11.25 10.76
CA ARG A 94 -27.33 -12.19 11.88
C ARG A 94 -26.03 -11.87 12.62
N PHE A 95 -24.98 -11.52 11.88
CA PHE A 95 -23.65 -11.28 12.45
C PHE A 95 -23.53 -9.93 13.16
N LYS A 96 -24.38 -8.95 12.84
CA LYS A 96 -24.41 -7.62 13.47
C LYS A 96 -24.68 -7.66 14.98
N HIS A 97 -25.38 -8.70 15.44
CA HIS A 97 -25.60 -8.94 16.88
C HIS A 97 -24.38 -9.55 17.58
N ILE A 98 -23.43 -10.10 16.81
CA ILE A 98 -22.21 -10.75 17.31
C ILE A 98 -21.07 -9.75 17.36
N ASP A 99 -20.82 -9.06 16.25
CA ASP A 99 -19.80 -8.03 16.13
C ASP A 99 -20.32 -6.97 15.12
N PRO A 100 -20.75 -5.79 15.60
CA PRO A 100 -21.23 -4.70 14.75
C PRO A 100 -20.17 -4.17 13.78
N ASP A 101 -18.89 -4.27 14.13
CA ASP A 101 -17.73 -3.77 13.39
C ASP A 101 -16.91 -4.89 12.72
N PHE A 102 -17.56 -6.04 12.51
CA PHE A 102 -16.88 -7.26 12.08
C PHE A 102 -16.05 -7.10 10.80
N ALA A 103 -14.73 -7.16 10.97
CA ALA A 103 -13.78 -7.19 9.87
C ALA A 103 -13.61 -8.63 9.34
N CYS A 104 -14.47 -9.04 8.39
CA CYS A 104 -14.42 -10.35 7.72
C CYS A 104 -13.01 -10.79 7.25
N THR A 105 -12.12 -9.84 6.93
CA THR A 105 -10.76 -10.10 6.44
C THR A 105 -9.85 -10.75 7.49
N LYS A 106 -9.96 -10.36 8.77
CA LYS A 106 -9.18 -10.96 9.87
C LYS A 106 -9.69 -12.37 10.17
N PHE A 107 -11.01 -12.50 10.32
CA PHE A 107 -11.65 -13.79 10.55
C PHE A 107 -11.33 -14.80 9.47
N ARG A 108 -11.45 -14.42 8.19
CA ARG A 108 -11.19 -15.31 7.05
C ARG A 108 -9.76 -15.84 7.01
N LYS A 109 -8.76 -15.03 7.37
CA LYS A 109 -7.35 -15.47 7.43
C LYS A 109 -7.14 -16.52 8.50
N ILE A 110 -7.72 -16.31 9.67
CA ILE A 110 -7.62 -17.23 10.81
C ILE A 110 -8.41 -18.51 10.51
N SER A 111 -9.66 -18.39 10.05
CA SER A 111 -10.54 -19.51 9.76
C SER A 111 -10.01 -20.44 8.65
N PHE A 112 -9.21 -19.93 7.71
CA PHE A 112 -8.61 -20.76 6.66
C PHE A 112 -7.62 -21.79 7.22
N CYS A 113 -6.96 -21.46 8.34
CA CYS A 113 -6.03 -22.36 9.03
C CYS A 113 -6.70 -23.19 10.13
N LEU A 114 -8.01 -23.05 10.34
CA LEU A 114 -8.75 -23.73 11.39
C LEU A 114 -9.74 -24.72 10.79
N ASN A 115 -9.96 -25.83 11.50
CA ASN A 115 -11.06 -26.71 11.15
C ASN A 115 -12.41 -26.08 11.54
N ARG A 116 -13.51 -26.68 11.08
CA ARG A 116 -14.86 -26.17 11.32
C ARG A 116 -15.19 -26.00 12.81
N ALA A 117 -14.75 -26.92 13.67
CA ALA A 117 -15.01 -26.86 15.10
C ALA A 117 -14.26 -25.69 15.75
N GLN A 118 -12.97 -25.53 15.43
CA GLN A 118 -12.13 -24.43 15.90
C GLN A 118 -12.63 -23.06 15.41
N SER A 119 -13.06 -22.96 14.16
CA SER A 119 -13.66 -21.74 13.62
C SER A 119 -14.97 -21.38 14.31
N SER A 120 -15.77 -22.38 14.67
CA SER A 120 -17.02 -22.18 15.42
C SER A 120 -16.76 -21.66 16.83
N LEU A 121 -15.73 -22.19 17.51
CA LEU A 121 -15.30 -21.69 18.82
C LEU A 121 -14.83 -20.24 18.73
N LEU A 122 -14.08 -19.87 17.69
CA LEU A 122 -13.59 -18.49 17.51
C LEU A 122 -14.73 -17.46 17.33
N VAL A 123 -15.81 -17.84 16.63
CA VAL A 123 -17.03 -17.02 16.50
C VAL A 123 -17.78 -16.89 17.83
N GLN A 124 -17.68 -17.91 18.70
CA GLN A 124 -18.32 -17.92 20.02
C GLN A 124 -17.48 -17.14 21.06
N ASP A 125 -16.15 -17.28 21.04
CA ASP A 125 -15.22 -16.63 21.99
C ASP A 125 -15.07 -15.13 21.73
N THR A 126 -15.23 -14.68 20.47
CA THR A 126 -15.29 -13.25 20.15
C THR A 126 -16.46 -12.54 20.83
N GLN A 127 -17.47 -13.27 21.32
CA GLN A 127 -18.56 -12.71 22.13
C GLN A 127 -18.18 -12.48 23.60
N ILE A 128 -17.03 -12.96 24.07
CA ILE A 128 -16.65 -12.95 25.49
C ILE A 128 -15.60 -11.85 25.80
N ASN A 129 -14.82 -11.40 24.81
CA ASN A 129 -13.74 -10.43 25.01
C ASN A 129 -13.98 -9.10 24.28
N ASP A 130 -14.94 -8.30 24.73
CA ASP A 130 -14.94 -6.84 24.55
C ASP A 130 -13.86 -6.14 25.41
N GLY A 131 -12.92 -6.90 25.97
CA GLY A 131 -11.71 -6.40 26.63
C GLY A 131 -10.56 -7.38 26.44
N GLN A 132 -9.54 -6.97 25.67
CA GLN A 132 -8.24 -7.62 25.53
C GLN A 132 -8.22 -9.06 24.98
N MET A 133 -7.97 -9.17 23.67
CA MET A 133 -7.42 -10.39 23.08
C MET A 133 -6.01 -10.66 23.66
N PRO A 134 -5.73 -11.86 24.20
CA PRO A 134 -4.40 -12.20 24.67
C PRO A 134 -3.45 -12.35 23.47
N LYS A 135 -2.25 -11.77 23.59
CA LYS A 135 -1.15 -12.03 22.65
C LYS A 135 -0.74 -13.49 22.82
N LEU A 136 -0.94 -14.28 21.77
CA LEU A 136 -0.36 -15.63 21.70
C LEU A 136 1.16 -15.52 21.47
N PRO A 137 1.94 -16.48 22.00
CA PRO A 137 3.41 -16.46 21.99
C PRO A 137 4.02 -16.55 20.59
#